data_AF-K0C2N1-F1
#
_entry.id   AF-K0C2N1-F1
#
_cell.length_a   1.000
_cell.length_b   1.000
_cell.length_c   1.000
_cell.angle_alpha   90.00
_cell.angle_beta   90.00
_cell.angle_gamma   90.00
#
_symmetry.space_group_name_H-M   'P 1'
#
loop_
_entity.id
_entity.type
_entity.pdbx_description
1 polymer ?
#
loop_
_entity_poly.entity_id
_entity_poly.type
_entity_poly.pdbx_seq_one_letter_code
_entity_poly.pdbx_strand_id
1 'polypeptide(L)' 'ETAHCVEENYLLTPCQAGGRPCGSEGGRCAASGLCCDAESCTTDQSCLIEEEGDEQTSQFDGSDPGDIILRLL' A
#
# COMPACT_ATOMS: atom_id res chain seq x y z
N GLU A 1 -0.27 0.62 21.20
CA GLU A 1 -0.86 0.64 19.85
C GLU A 1 -0.23 -0.41 18.94
N THR A 2 1.09 -0.52 18.84
CA THR A 2 1.78 -1.48 17.95
C THR A 2 1.93 -2.92 18.48
N ALA A 3 1.57 -3.18 19.75
CA ALA A 3 1.78 -4.50 20.36
C ALA A 3 1.05 -5.64 19.61
N HIS A 4 -0.09 -5.35 18.97
CA HIS A 4 -0.85 -6.33 18.18
C HIS A 4 -0.13 -6.74 16.89
N CYS A 5 0.71 -5.88 16.30
CA CYS A 5 1.46 -6.19 15.08
C CYS A 5 2.46 -7.33 15.29
N VAL A 6 2.87 -7.59 16.53
CA VAL A 6 3.76 -8.72 16.86
C VAL A 6 3.10 -10.07 16.53
N GLU A 7 1.77 -10.14 16.49
CA GLU A 7 1.03 -11.35 16.08
C GLU A 7 1.32 -11.72 14.62
N GLU A 8 1.55 -10.74 13.74
CA GLU A 8 1.83 -10.99 12.32
C GLU A 8 3.10 -11.80 12.09
N ASN A 9 4.09 -11.70 12.99
CA ASN A 9 5.33 -12.49 12.92
C ASN A 9 5.10 -14.00 13.02
N TYR A 10 3.95 -14.43 13.53
CA TYR A 10 3.59 -15.84 13.68
C TYR A 10 2.65 -16.33 12.59
N LEU A 11 2.18 -15.43 11.71
CA LEU A 11 1.32 -15.79 10.59
C LEU A 11 2.18 -16.19 9.39
N LEU A 12 1.90 -17.38 8.84
CA LEU A 12 2.59 -17.87 7.64
C LEU A 12 2.01 -17.30 6.34
N THR A 13 0.88 -16.61 6.44
CA THR A 13 0.22 -15.95 5.31
C THR A 13 0.84 -14.57 5.10
N PRO A 14 1.35 -14.25 3.89
CA PRO A 14 1.87 -12.93 3.63
C PRO A 14 0.76 -11.89 3.74
N CYS A 15 1.05 -10.79 4.41
CA CYS A 15 0.20 -9.62 4.48
C CYS A 15 0.91 -8.40 3.87
N GLN A 16 0.12 -7.38 3.57
CA GLN A 16 0.64 -6.09 3.15
C GLN A 16 -0.27 -4.99 3.70
N ALA A 17 0.33 -4.00 4.34
CA ALA A 17 -0.40 -2.83 4.82
C ALA A 17 -1.07 -2.07 3.65
N GLY A 18 -2.09 -1.28 3.96
CA GLY A 18 -2.75 -0.40 2.99
C GLY A 18 -1.85 0.75 2.52
N GLY A 19 -2.46 1.72 1.84
CA GLY A 19 -1.76 2.92 1.37
C GLY A 19 -1.06 2.76 0.03
N ARG A 20 -0.64 3.88 -0.56
CA ARG A 20 0.11 3.93 -1.83
C ARG A 20 1.57 3.53 -1.59
N PRO A 21 2.24 2.89 -2.55
CA PRO A 21 3.67 2.60 -2.45
C PRO A 21 4.49 3.89 -2.39
N CYS A 22 5.57 3.88 -1.61
CA CYS A 22 6.51 5.00 -1.44
C CYS A 22 7.92 4.46 -1.14
N GLY A 23 8.94 5.31 -1.27
CA GLY A 23 10.33 4.90 -1.08
C GLY A 23 10.81 3.82 -2.06
N SER A 24 11.92 3.16 -1.73
CA SER A 24 12.57 2.14 -2.56
C SER A 24 12.42 0.70 -2.06
N GLU A 25 12.07 0.50 -0.79
CA GLU A 25 12.11 -0.81 -0.11
C GLU A 25 10.73 -1.44 0.09
N GLY A 26 9.79 -1.16 -0.81
CA GLY A 26 8.42 -1.67 -0.68
C GLY A 26 7.61 -0.98 0.43
N GLY A 27 8.06 0.19 0.88
CA GLY A 27 7.35 1.03 1.84
C GLY A 27 5.99 1.50 1.31
N ARG A 28 5.11 1.84 2.25
CA ARG A 28 3.76 2.34 1.96
C ARG A 28 3.42 3.53 2.85
N CYS A 29 2.61 4.43 2.33
CA CYS A 29 2.16 5.60 3.08
C CYS A 29 1.25 5.17 4.24
N ALA A 30 1.79 5.17 5.45
CA ALA A 30 1.07 4.78 6.66
C ALA A 30 0.25 5.95 7.23
N ALA A 31 0.70 7.18 7.00
CA ALA A 31 0.04 8.41 7.41
C ALA A 31 0.47 9.58 6.49
N SER A 32 -0.19 10.74 6.63
CA SER A 32 0.17 11.94 5.86
C SER A 32 1.64 12.30 6.08
N GLY A 33 2.41 12.30 4.98
CA GLY A 33 3.83 12.62 4.98
C GLY A 33 4.76 11.54 5.54
N LEU A 34 4.27 10.33 5.83
CA LEU A 34 5.05 9.23 6.41
C LEU A 34 4.98 7.97 5.55
N CYS A 35 6.15 7.54 5.07
CA CYS A 35 6.36 6.27 4.39
C CYS A 35 6.93 5.25 5.38
N CYS A 36 6.32 4.07 5.49
CA CYS A 36 6.76 3.01 6.39
C CYS A 36 6.90 1.68 5.67
N ASP A 37 7.91 0.92 6.07
CA ASP A 37 8.03 -0.51 5.78
C ASP A 37 7.81 -1.31 7.09
N ALA A 38 8.17 -2.60 7.11
CA ALA A 38 7.99 -3.45 8.28
C ALA A 38 8.93 -3.12 9.44
N GLU A 39 10.03 -2.42 9.18
CA GLU A 39 11.11 -2.17 10.13
C GLU A 39 11.19 -0.69 10.54
N SER A 40 10.82 0.24 9.67
CA SER A 40 11.06 1.67 9.85
C SER A 40 10.00 2.58 9.21
N CYS A 41 10.02 3.85 9.61
CA CYS A 41 9.26 4.92 9.00
C CYS A 41 10.15 6.14 8.73
N THR A 42 9.91 6.80 7.61
CA THR A 42 10.60 8.01 7.18
C THR A 42 9.60 9.03 6.63
N THR A 43 9.92 10.31 6.78
CA THR A 43 9.11 11.38 6.17
C THR A 43 9.25 11.35 4.65
N ASP A 44 8.12 11.31 3.95
CA ASP A 44 8.08 11.29 2.49
C ASP A 44 6.96 12.20 2.00
N GLN A 45 7.30 13.18 1.16
CA GLN A 45 6.36 14.15 0.61
C GLN A 45 5.33 13.50 -0.32
N SER A 46 5.66 12.35 -0.94
CA SER A 46 4.71 11.59 -1.77
C SER A 46 3.52 11.04 -0.96
N CYS A 47 3.68 10.94 0.36
CA CYS A 47 2.64 10.50 1.28
C CYS A 47 1.80 11.64 1.86
N LEU A 48 2.06 12.90 1.51
CA LEU A 48 1.21 14.00 1.96
C LEU A 48 -0.21 13.80 1.38
N ILE A 49 -1.19 13.84 2.27
CA ILE A 49 -2.60 13.88 1.89
C ILE A 49 -2.89 15.35 1.61
N GLU A 50 -2.97 15.71 0.33
CA GLU A 50 -3.50 17.00 -0.07
C GLU A 50 -5.01 16.94 0.22
N GLU A 51 -5.49 17.74 1.18
CA GLU A 51 -6.94 17.95 1.37
C GLU A 51 -7.49 18.75 0.19
N GLU A 52 -7.55 18.14 -0.98
CA GLU A 52 -8.30 18.65 -2.12
C GLU A 52 -9.16 17.53 -2.70
N GLY A 53 -10.45 17.55 -2.31
CA GLY A 53 -11.53 16.98 -3.10
C GLY A 53 -11.86 15.52 -2.84
N ASP A 54 -13.07 15.30 -2.34
CA ASP A 54 -13.84 14.07 -2.53
C ASP A 54 -13.74 13.56 -3.99
N GLU A 55 -13.89 12.25 -4.18
CA GLU A 55 -13.90 11.51 -5.46
C GLU A 55 -12.53 11.09 -6.04
N GLN A 56 -11.93 10.05 -5.43
CA GLN A 56 -11.43 8.91 -6.20
C GLN A 56 -12.00 7.64 -5.62
N THR A 57 -13.18 7.30 -6.15
CA THR A 57 -13.58 5.94 -6.50
C THR A 57 -12.44 4.94 -6.34
N SER A 58 -12.68 3.93 -5.51
CA SER A 58 -12.01 2.65 -5.53
C SER A 58 -11.45 2.32 -6.92
N GLN A 59 -10.17 2.58 -7.14
CA GLN A 59 -9.42 1.99 -8.23
C GLN A 59 -9.17 0.53 -7.82
N PHE A 60 -10.25 -0.25 -7.86
CA PHE A 60 -10.15 -1.58 -8.45
C PHE A 60 -9.46 -1.33 -9.78
N ASP A 61 -8.21 -1.77 -9.91
CA ASP A 61 -7.58 -1.93 -11.21
C ASP A 61 -8.44 -2.98 -11.94
N GLY A 62 -9.45 -2.45 -12.63
CA GLY A 62 -10.37 -3.20 -13.45
C GLY A 62 -9.50 -3.84 -14.51
N SER A 63 -9.29 -5.14 -14.36
CA SER A 63 -8.69 -5.97 -15.38
C SER A 63 -9.34 -5.62 -16.72
N ASP A 64 -8.54 -5.05 -17.62
CA ASP A 64 -8.91 -4.97 -19.03
C ASP A 64 -9.26 -6.40 -19.49
N PRO A 65 -10.47 -6.66 -19.99
CA PRO A 65 -10.86 -8.01 -20.40
C PRO A 65 -10.07 -8.51 -21.63
N GLY A 66 -9.19 -7.70 -22.22
CA GLY A 66 -8.29 -8.07 -23.30
C GLY A 66 -6.99 -8.76 -22.85
N ASP A 67 -6.49 -8.48 -21.65
CA ASP A 67 -5.18 -9.01 -21.21
C ASP A 67 -5.23 -10.46 -20.69
N ILE A 68 -6.43 -10.98 -20.38
CA ILE A 68 -6.60 -12.37 -19.93
C ILE A 68 -6.48 -13.35 -21.11
N ILE A 69 -6.74 -12.90 -22.35
CA ILE A 69 -6.71 -13.77 -23.55
C ILE A 69 -5.28 -14.07 -24.03
N LEU A 70 -4.30 -13.23 -23.70
CA LEU A 70 -2.90 -13.41 -24.13
C LEU A 70 -2.09 -14.41 -23.29
N ARG A 71 -2.64 -14.97 -22.22
CA ARG A 71 -1.95 -15.95 -21.35
C ARG A 71 -2.36 -17.41 -21.58
N LEU A 72 -3.26 -17.68 -22.53
CA LEU A 72 -3.77 -19.03 -22.83
C LEU A 72 -3.56 -19.47 -24.29
N LEU A 73 -2.70 -18.77 -25.04
CA LEU A 73 -2.23 -19.19 -26.36
C LEU A 73 -0.75 -19.58 -26.30
#